data_AF-A0A7V7D617-F1
#
_entry.id   AF-A0A7V7D617-F1
#
_cell.length_a   1.000
_cell.length_b   1.000
_cell.length_c   1.000
_cell.angle_alpha   90.00
_cell.angle_beta   90.00
_cell.angle_gamma   90.00
#
_symmetry.space_group_name_H-M   'P 1'
#
loop_
_entity.id
_entity.type
_entity.pdbx_description
1 polymer ?
#
loop_
_entity_poly.entity_id
_entity_poly.type
_entity_poly.pdbx_seq_one_letter_code
_entity_poly.pdbx_strand_id
1 'polypeptide(L)'
;MLTGTIGQPDAAWSSGGNYELLGGFWPGGPLCIVSFDDFARFAQLWRLEETGLAADLDGSGEVDFADLKDFADLWLKCCPVGWTLK
;
A
#
# COMPACT_ATOMS: atom_id res chain seq x y z
N MET A 1 -13.60 -24.52 -1.19
CA MET A 1 -14.01 -24.35 0.22
C MET A 1 -12.78 -23.84 0.96
N LEU A 2 -12.82 -22.61 1.48
CA LEU A 2 -11.79 -22.13 2.41
C LEU A 2 -12.25 -22.55 3.82
N THR A 3 -11.41 -23.25 4.56
CA THR A 3 -11.67 -23.64 5.96
C THR A 3 -10.61 -22.98 6.85
N GLY A 4 -11.04 -22.40 7.97
CA GLY A 4 -10.18 -21.71 8.94
C GLY A 4 -11.00 -21.11 10.08
N THR A 5 -10.37 -20.90 11.23
CA THR A 5 -10.99 -20.34 12.44
C THR A 5 -10.96 -18.82 12.43
N ILE A 6 -12.15 -18.18 12.42
CA ILE A 6 -12.29 -16.73 12.59
C ILE A 6 -12.11 -16.40 14.09
N GLY A 7 -11.17 -15.52 14.43
CA GLY A 7 -11.07 -14.91 15.77
C GLY A 7 -10.46 -15.79 16.87
N GLN A 8 -9.50 -16.68 16.56
CA GLN A 8 -8.74 -17.38 17.59
C GLN A 8 -7.94 -16.39 18.46
N PRO A 9 -7.94 -16.49 19.80
CA PRO A 9 -7.26 -15.54 20.69
C PRO A 9 -5.72 -15.52 20.54
N ASP A 10 -5.17 -16.49 19.84
CA ASP A 10 -3.77 -16.72 19.47
C ASP A 10 -3.46 -16.43 17.98
N ALA A 11 -4.45 -15.96 17.22
CA ALA A 11 -4.26 -15.38 15.89
C ALA A 11 -3.70 -13.96 16.03
N ALA A 12 -2.48 -13.84 16.54
CA ALA A 12 -1.82 -12.55 16.70
C ALA A 12 -1.20 -12.05 15.39
N TRP A 13 -1.17 -10.74 15.24
CA TRP A 13 -0.26 -10.05 14.34
C TRP A 13 1.10 -9.94 15.03
N SER A 14 2.15 -10.40 14.36
CA SER A 14 3.53 -10.13 14.76
C SER A 14 4.24 -9.42 13.62
N SER A 15 4.83 -8.26 13.90
CA SER A 15 5.71 -7.52 12.99
C SER A 15 7.13 -7.49 13.53
N GLY A 16 8.12 -7.67 12.66
CA GLY A 16 9.52 -7.51 13.00
C GLY A 16 10.37 -7.33 11.74
N GLY A 17 11.30 -6.37 11.73
CA GLY A 17 12.03 -6.03 10.50
C GLY A 17 11.09 -5.62 9.37
N ASN A 18 11.27 -6.21 8.17
CA ASN A 18 10.45 -5.98 6.98
C ASN A 18 9.40 -7.09 6.73
N TYR A 19 9.10 -7.91 7.74
CA TYR A 19 8.14 -9.00 7.61
C TYR A 19 7.00 -8.87 8.60
N GLU A 20 5.85 -9.36 8.16
CA GLU A 20 4.64 -9.47 8.97
C GLU A 20 4.12 -10.90 8.89
N LEU A 21 3.81 -11.47 10.05
CA LEU A 21 3.24 -12.80 10.18
C LEU A 21 1.80 -12.69 10.67
N LEU A 22 0.91 -13.32 9.93
CA LEU A 22 -0.52 -13.35 10.18
C LEU A 22 -0.94 -14.77 10.53
N GLY A 23 -1.33 -14.99 11.78
CA GLY A 23 -2.07 -16.19 12.17
C GLY A 23 -3.56 -15.99 11.90
N GLY A 24 -4.23 -16.97 11.26
CA GLY A 24 -5.68 -16.96 11.05
C GLY A 24 -6.19 -16.16 9.85
N PHE A 25 -7.51 -16.10 9.68
CA PHE A 25 -8.19 -15.35 8.62
C PHE A 25 -8.73 -14.03 9.18
N TRP A 26 -8.06 -12.92 8.87
CA TRP A 26 -8.47 -11.58 9.25
C TRP A 26 -8.94 -10.80 8.03
N PRO A 27 -10.20 -10.31 7.98
CA PRO A 27 -10.64 -9.36 6.96
C PRO A 27 -10.05 -7.93 7.16
N GLY A 28 -8.86 -7.83 7.77
CA GLY A 28 -8.24 -6.56 8.20
C GLY A 28 -6.97 -6.74 9.03
N GLY A 29 -6.05 -7.60 8.60
CA GLY A 29 -4.67 -7.66 9.14
C GLY A 29 -3.78 -6.54 8.56
N PRO A 30 -2.52 -6.39 8.98
CA PRO A 30 -1.61 -5.28 8.64
C PRO A 30 -1.06 -5.35 7.21
N LEU A 31 -1.76 -6.05 6.32
CA LEU A 31 -1.48 -5.95 4.90
C LEU A 31 -1.54 -4.46 4.53
N CYS A 32 -0.40 -3.91 4.13
CA CYS A 32 -0.38 -2.61 3.51
C CYS A 32 -1.23 -2.73 2.25
N ILE A 33 -2.39 -2.08 2.24
CA ILE A 33 -3.28 -1.98 1.09
C ILE A 33 -3.25 -0.53 0.61
N VAL A 34 -3.17 -0.34 -0.70
CA VAL A 34 -3.30 0.98 -1.31
C VAL A 34 -4.71 1.50 -1.03
N SER A 35 -4.79 2.58 -0.27
CA SER A 35 -6.03 3.16 0.25
C SER A 35 -6.23 4.60 -0.19
N PHE A 36 -7.35 5.18 0.21
CA PHE A 36 -7.66 6.58 -0.05
C PHE A 36 -6.67 7.56 0.60
N ASP A 37 -6.04 7.20 1.73
CA ASP A 37 -5.00 8.02 2.36
C ASP A 37 -3.76 8.16 1.46
N ASP A 38 -3.40 7.08 0.74
CA ASP A 38 -2.30 7.10 -0.22
C ASP A 38 -2.65 8.00 -1.41
N PHE A 39 -3.92 7.98 -1.86
CA PHE A 39 -4.41 8.90 -2.89
C PHE A 39 -4.38 10.36 -2.43
N ALA A 40 -4.71 10.63 -1.17
CA ALA A 40 -4.65 11.98 -0.62
C ALA A 40 -3.21 12.53 -0.58
N ARG A 41 -2.21 11.67 -0.32
CA ARG A 41 -0.78 12.02 -0.40
C ARG A 41 -0.32 12.21 -1.84
N PHE A 42 -0.74 11.33 -2.74
CA PHE A 42 -0.53 11.48 -4.19
C PHE A 42 -1.04 12.85 -4.67
N ALA A 43 -2.28 13.21 -4.31
CA ALA A 43 -2.91 14.46 -4.72
C ALA A 43 -2.22 15.72 -4.16
N GLN A 44 -1.54 15.64 -3.00
CA GLN A 44 -0.75 16.75 -2.46
C GLN A 44 0.49 17.06 -3.32
N LEU A 45 0.98 16.07 -4.05
CA LEU A 45 2.16 16.18 -4.92
C LEU A 45 1.77 16.32 -6.39
N TRP A 46 0.48 16.40 -6.71
CA TRP A 46 -0.02 16.46 -8.08
C TRP A 46 0.61 17.62 -8.85
N ARG A 47 1.15 17.31 -10.04
CA ARG A 47 1.78 18.28 -10.95
C ARG A 47 3.04 18.97 -10.38
N LEU A 48 3.71 18.37 -9.40
CA LEU A 48 5.05 18.80 -9.02
C LEU A 48 6.10 18.19 -9.96
N GLU A 49 7.15 18.95 -10.25
CA GLU A 49 8.26 18.58 -11.13
C GLU A 49 9.57 18.65 -10.32
N GLU A 50 9.84 17.61 -9.55
CA GLU A 50 11.04 17.49 -8.71
C GLU A 50 11.50 16.04 -8.65
N THR A 51 12.81 15.82 -8.52
CA THR A 51 13.35 14.46 -8.40
C THR A 51 13.05 13.86 -7.03
N GLY A 52 12.57 12.61 -7.00
CA GLY A 52 12.38 11.86 -5.75
C GLY A 52 11.07 12.14 -5.02
N LEU A 53 10.05 12.63 -5.73
CA LEU A 53 8.70 12.77 -5.20
C LEU A 53 8.11 11.39 -4.88
N ALA A 54 7.47 11.25 -3.72
CA ALA A 54 6.87 9.98 -3.32
C ALA A 54 5.75 9.50 -4.28
N ALA A 55 5.14 10.42 -5.03
CA ALA A 55 4.09 10.16 -6.00
C ALA A 55 4.59 9.99 -7.44
N ASP A 56 5.89 10.17 -7.71
CA ASP A 56 6.55 9.86 -8.98
C ASP A 56 6.85 8.35 -8.97
N LEU A 57 5.87 7.58 -9.42
CA LEU A 57 5.86 6.12 -9.37
C LEU A 57 6.63 5.50 -10.54
N ASP A 58 6.74 6.21 -11.66
CA ASP A 58 7.48 5.75 -12.85
C ASP A 58 8.93 6.27 -12.92
N GLY A 59 9.30 7.21 -12.05
CA GLY A 59 10.65 7.76 -11.93
C GLY A 59 10.98 8.79 -13.01
N SER A 60 9.97 9.41 -13.62
CA SER A 60 10.12 10.42 -14.67
C SER A 60 10.57 11.79 -14.14
N GLY A 61 10.42 12.05 -12.84
CA GLY A 61 10.71 13.33 -12.20
C GLY A 61 9.54 14.32 -12.18
N GLU A 62 8.37 13.90 -12.62
CA GLU A 62 7.12 14.67 -12.57
C GLU A 62 5.98 13.80 -12.04
N VAL A 63 5.00 14.40 -11.38
CA VAL A 63 3.79 13.69 -10.93
C VAL A 63 2.64 13.99 -11.88
N ASP A 64 2.32 13.03 -12.74
CA ASP A 64 1.41 13.22 -13.86
C ASP A 64 0.41 12.05 -14.07
N PHE A 65 -0.15 11.95 -15.28
CA PHE A 65 -1.11 10.92 -15.60
C PHE A 65 -0.52 9.50 -15.70
N ALA A 66 0.78 9.36 -15.96
CA ALA A 66 1.47 8.07 -15.91
C ALA A 66 1.47 7.54 -14.47
N ASP A 67 1.81 8.36 -13.49
CA ASP A 67 1.79 7.95 -12.08
C ASP A 67 0.36 7.68 -11.59
N LEU A 68 -0.61 8.48 -12.02
CA LEU A 68 -2.00 8.25 -11.65
C LEU A 68 -2.51 6.90 -12.18
N LYS A 69 -2.06 6.50 -13.39
CA LYS A 69 -2.37 5.19 -13.94
C LYS A 69 -1.75 4.09 -13.10
N ASP A 70 -0.48 4.21 -12.73
CA ASP A 70 0.21 3.20 -11.91
C ASP A 70 -0.41 3.10 -10.51
N PHE A 71 -0.79 4.23 -9.91
CA PHE A 71 -1.56 4.26 -8.68
C PHE A 71 -2.91 3.54 -8.83
N ALA A 72 -3.65 3.81 -9.92
CA ALA A 72 -4.93 3.18 -10.18
C ALA A 72 -4.80 1.66 -10.40
N ASP A 73 -3.73 1.22 -11.06
CA ASP A 73 -3.41 -0.20 -11.22
C ASP A 73 -3.12 -0.89 -9.88
N LEU A 74 -2.73 -0.14 -8.85
CA LEU A 74 -2.49 -0.65 -7.49
C LEU A 74 -3.68 -0.47 -6.54
N TRP A 75 -4.78 0.18 -6.97
CA TRP A 75 -5.92 0.50 -6.11
C TRP A 75 -6.50 -0.73 -5.42
N LEU A 76 -6.59 -0.68 -4.08
CA LEU A 76 -7.07 -1.78 -3.23
C LEU A 76 -6.27 -3.09 -3.36
N LYS A 77 -5.05 -3.04 -3.93
CA LYS A 77 -4.10 -4.16 -3.93
C LYS A 77 -3.11 -4.01 -2.78
N CYS A 78 -2.36 -5.09 -2.51
CA CYS A 78 -1.21 -5.03 -1.61
C CYS A 78 -0.20 -3.99 -2.11
N CYS A 79 0.31 -3.19 -1.18
CA CYS A 79 1.35 -2.21 -1.45
C CYS A 79 2.58 -2.89 -2.06
N PRO A 80 3.23 -2.26 -3.04
CA PRO A 80 4.58 -2.64 -3.47
C PRO A 80 5.57 -2.61 -2.29
N VAL A 81 6.66 -3.36 -2.43
CA VAL A 81 7.78 -3.27 -1.47
C VAL A 81 8.32 -1.85 -1.47
N GLY A 82 8.38 -1.22 -0.28
CA GLY A 82 8.87 0.16 -0.16
C GLY A 82 7.89 1.23 -0.62
N TRP A 83 6.58 0.93 -0.64
CA TRP A 83 5.53 1.88 -1.03
C TRP A 83 5.68 3.23 -0.33
N THR A 84 5.97 4.26 -1.14
CA THR A 84 6.41 5.60 -0.73
C THR A 84 5.29 6.49 -0.24
N LEU A 85 4.03 6.13 -0.51
CA LEU A 85 2.85 6.91 -0.16
C LEU A 85 2.23 6.50 1.18
N LYS A 86 2.91 5.72 2.03
CA LYS A 86 2.41 5.30 3.35
C LYS A 86 2.77 6.18 4.53
#